data_AF-A0A2T4VHX1-F1
#
_entry.id   AF-A0A2T4VHX1-F1
#
_cell.length_a   1.000
_cell.length_b   1.000
_cell.length_c   1.000
_cell.angle_alpha   90.00
_cell.angle_beta   90.00
_cell.angle_gamma   90.00
#
_symmetry.space_group_name_H-M   'P 1'
#
loop_
_entity.id
_entity.type
_entity.pdbx_description
1 polymer ?
#
loop_
_entity_poly.entity_id
_entity_poly.type
_entity_poly.pdbx_seq_one_letter_code
_entity_poly.pdbx_strand_id
1 'polypeptide(L)'
;MMGSRRFGRFAVVLGALSLGLLVTGCEDECVDSYDCTNKKGSAPEGKRYVCESNRCEVRDNTPPAGDAGTDAGTGTDAGTGSDAGTDAGTNPGTDAGTDAGVSCADLPHDAKLGTLQLKTGFAAAESVALPAGISQVTALKSGTDFKLYGLRGSDKSLYELGTWPDIALGGAALKSVIADADRSERTYLSSFLANDGTRLLAGYTKDGPFTNIPGTVLVYDTASPDKSTYVSANGNYAAAGIAGYFFINGQGVEGVSAGGNAIYGLKTDTSPFQGAQVATFPEAGVFSSSVAVTSSDIAVFGYGKYDNAVKATTNFLRAVAPATYSPVLTGGSPLALSDANAPQIYSGTDFFSAAGFGDGVALHRGVTDMTTYESFTRDVSRISLTTGGIDPKAVTVGDLKPVLTTDNNCTQVGILTPLGADLLVGVSDKNGSRLVRIQKQ
;
A
#
# COMPACT_ATOMS: atom_id res chain seq x y z
N MET A 1 -54.56 18.79 40.48
CA MET A 1 -53.62 18.70 41.63
C MET A 1 -52.41 19.57 41.30
N MET A 2 -52.08 20.53 42.19
CA MET A 2 -50.85 21.36 42.30
C MET A 2 -50.32 22.01 41.00
N GLY A 3 -50.37 23.34 40.79
CA GLY A 3 -49.62 24.37 41.53
C GLY A 3 -48.10 24.17 41.31
N SER A 4 -47.27 25.08 40.80
CA SER A 4 -47.18 26.53 41.01
C SER A 4 -46.02 27.13 40.17
N ARG A 5 -46.20 28.39 39.69
CA ARG A 5 -45.25 29.54 39.59
C ARG A 5 -43.91 29.37 38.81
N ARG A 6 -43.72 30.01 37.63
CA ARG A 6 -43.30 31.42 37.33
C ARG A 6 -41.95 31.85 37.92
N PHE A 7 -41.05 32.36 37.04
CA PHE A 7 -40.15 33.54 37.12
C PHE A 7 -39.01 33.31 36.12
N GLY A 8 -38.51 34.23 35.28
CA GLY A 8 -38.77 35.64 35.02
C GLY A 8 -37.73 36.09 33.99
N ARG A 9 -38.14 36.88 32.99
CA ARG A 9 -37.24 37.60 32.09
C ARG A 9 -36.51 38.69 32.87
N PHE A 10 -35.21 38.84 32.67
CA PHE A 10 -34.50 40.12 32.87
C PHE A 10 -33.72 40.43 31.60
N ALA A 11 -33.86 41.69 31.17
CA ALA A 11 -33.27 42.25 29.97
C ALA A 11 -32.38 43.44 30.37
N VAL A 12 -31.27 43.58 29.62
CA VAL A 12 -30.55 44.83 29.27
C VAL A 12 -29.72 45.50 30.37
N VAL A 13 -28.40 45.65 30.13
CA VAL A 13 -27.71 46.96 29.99
C VAL A 13 -26.45 46.81 29.12
N LEU A 14 -26.36 47.68 28.11
CA LEU A 14 -25.19 47.97 27.27
C LEU A 14 -24.04 48.60 28.08
N GLY A 15 -22.80 48.26 27.73
CA GLY A 15 -21.59 49.05 28.05
C GLY A 15 -20.55 48.88 26.94
N ALA A 16 -20.25 49.97 26.24
CA ALA A 16 -19.39 50.04 25.06
C ALA A 16 -17.93 50.43 25.39
N LEU A 17 -17.08 50.40 24.35
CA LEU A 17 -15.79 51.07 24.13
C LEU A 17 -14.47 50.28 24.36
N SER A 18 -14.05 49.59 23.28
CA SER A 18 -12.78 49.72 22.52
C SER A 18 -11.47 50.21 23.17
N LEU A 19 -10.42 49.38 23.08
CA LEU A 19 -9.06 49.61 22.54
C LEU A 19 -8.27 48.30 22.79
N GLY A 20 -7.77 47.56 21.81
CA GLY A 20 -6.65 47.98 20.97
C GLY A 20 -5.37 47.24 21.38
N LEU A 21 -5.30 45.93 21.09
CA LEU A 21 -4.03 45.22 20.87
C LEU A 21 -4.21 44.33 19.64
N LEU A 22 -3.97 44.92 18.47
CA LEU A 22 -3.58 44.19 17.27
C LEU A 22 -2.25 43.51 17.58
N VAL A 23 -2.31 42.29 18.12
CA VAL A 23 -1.21 41.35 17.94
C VAL A 23 -1.54 40.63 16.64
N THR A 24 -1.02 41.15 15.52
CA THR A 24 -0.79 40.33 14.34
C THR A 24 0.26 39.30 14.76
N GLY A 25 -0.17 38.25 15.45
CA GLY A 25 0.65 37.07 15.67
C GLY A 25 0.91 36.50 14.30
N CYS A 26 2.18 36.51 13.90
CA CYS A 26 2.64 35.80 12.71
C CYS A 26 2.08 34.38 12.78
N GLU A 27 1.12 34.05 11.91
CA GLU A 27 0.85 32.64 11.64
C GLU A 27 2.15 32.05 11.09
N ASP A 28 2.55 30.92 11.64
CA ASP A 28 3.71 30.18 11.16
C ASP A 28 3.49 29.83 9.67
N GLU A 29 4.41 30.27 8.82
CA GLU A 29 4.27 30.13 7.36
C GLU A 29 4.36 28.64 6.97
N CYS A 30 5.12 27.86 7.74
CA CYS A 30 5.34 26.44 7.53
C CYS A 30 5.75 25.73 8.84
N VAL A 31 5.52 24.42 8.88
CA VAL A 31 6.14 23.48 9.83
C VAL A 31 7.26 22.68 9.16
N ASP A 32 7.14 22.44 7.85
CA ASP A 32 8.13 21.73 7.03
C ASP A 32 8.15 22.22 5.56
N SER A 33 9.00 21.62 4.73
CA SER A 33 9.11 21.98 3.31
C SER A 33 7.86 21.63 2.48
N TYR A 34 6.99 20.73 2.96
CA TYR A 34 5.73 20.38 2.28
C TYR A 34 4.69 21.48 2.44
N ASP A 35 4.58 22.07 3.63
CA ASP A 35 3.75 23.26 3.83
C ASP A 35 4.12 24.38 2.85
N CYS A 36 5.43 24.56 2.62
CA CYS A 36 5.94 25.54 1.67
C CYS A 36 5.58 25.20 0.23
N THR A 37 5.74 23.94 -0.17
CA THR A 37 5.47 23.49 -1.54
C THR A 37 3.96 23.52 -1.84
N ASN A 38 3.12 23.18 -0.86
CA ASN A 38 1.67 23.23 -0.98
C ASN A 38 1.14 24.68 -1.09
N LYS A 39 1.77 25.64 -0.39
CA LYS A 39 1.37 27.05 -0.41
C LYS A 39 1.98 27.86 -1.57
N LYS A 40 3.24 27.59 -1.94
CA LYS A 40 4.00 28.36 -2.96
C LYS A 40 4.13 27.65 -4.31
N GLY A 41 3.75 26.37 -4.41
CA GLY A 41 3.93 25.55 -5.60
C GLY A 41 5.34 24.96 -5.70
N SER A 42 5.72 24.50 -6.89
CA SER A 42 7.04 23.94 -7.14
C SER A 42 8.16 24.97 -6.95
N ALA A 43 9.25 24.57 -6.31
CA ALA A 43 10.43 25.42 -6.20
C ALA A 43 11.07 25.68 -7.58
N PRO A 44 11.79 26.80 -7.76
CA PRO A 44 12.58 27.04 -8.96
C PRO A 44 13.58 25.91 -9.25
N GLU A 45 13.92 25.72 -10.52
CA GLU A 45 14.87 24.70 -10.96
C GLU A 45 16.21 24.79 -10.20
N GLY A 46 16.71 23.63 -9.73
CA GLY A 46 17.93 23.55 -8.93
C GLY A 46 17.81 24.01 -7.46
N LYS A 47 16.60 24.38 -7.02
CA LYS A 47 16.32 24.82 -5.65
C LYS A 47 15.30 23.92 -4.95
N ARG A 48 15.16 24.08 -3.65
CA ARG A 48 14.10 23.50 -2.81
C ARG A 48 13.56 24.51 -1.80
N TYR A 49 12.31 24.36 -1.40
CA TYR A 49 11.80 25.05 -0.22
C TYR A 49 12.26 24.34 1.05
N VAL A 50 12.70 25.11 2.04
CA VAL A 50 13.01 24.63 3.39
C VAL A 50 12.23 25.49 4.37
N CYS A 51 11.64 24.86 5.39
CA CYS A 51 11.04 25.60 6.48
C CYS A 51 12.11 25.94 7.52
N GLU A 52 12.45 27.22 7.62
CA GLU A 52 13.46 27.71 8.55
C GLU A 52 12.86 28.83 9.39
N SER A 53 12.86 28.66 10.71
CA SER A 53 12.24 29.60 11.65
C SER A 53 10.78 29.92 11.27
N ASN A 54 10.03 28.86 10.94
CA ASN A 54 8.61 28.91 10.53
C ASN A 54 8.36 29.79 9.30
N ARG A 55 9.37 29.94 8.41
CA ARG A 55 9.29 30.64 7.14
C ARG A 55 9.80 29.80 5.98
N CYS A 56 9.16 29.96 4.83
CA CYS A 56 9.50 29.21 3.63
C CYS A 56 10.65 29.89 2.87
N GLU A 57 11.87 29.41 3.11
CA GLU A 57 13.08 29.86 2.43
C GLU A 57 13.43 28.98 1.23
N VAL A 58 14.07 29.57 0.22
CA VAL A 58 14.56 28.84 -0.97
C VAL A 58 16.04 28.53 -0.77
N ARG A 59 16.41 27.26 -0.82
CA ARG A 59 17.80 26.78 -0.70
C ARG A 59 18.23 26.08 -1.99
N ASP A 60 19.54 26.11 -2.26
CA ASP A 60 20.15 25.31 -3.32
C ASP A 60 20.07 23.82 -3.03
N ASN A 61 19.87 23.01 -4.08
CA ASN A 61 19.92 21.55 -4.01
C ASN A 61 21.36 21.02 -4.04
N THR A 62 22.26 21.62 -3.27
CA THR A 62 23.62 21.10 -3.09
C THR A 62 23.67 20.11 -1.92
N PRO A 63 24.23 18.91 -2.09
CA PRO A 63 24.59 18.03 -0.97
C PRO A 63 25.55 18.77 -0.02
N PRO A 64 25.48 18.55 1.31
CA PRO A 64 26.43 19.17 2.23
C PRO A 64 27.85 18.74 1.86
N ALA A 65 28.73 19.72 1.65
CA ALA A 65 30.16 19.47 1.51
C ALA A 65 30.64 18.75 2.78
N GLY A 66 31.22 17.56 2.61
CA GLY A 66 31.84 16.83 3.70
C GLY A 66 32.91 17.69 4.37
N ASP A 67 32.75 17.91 5.66
CA ASP A 67 33.76 18.50 6.52
C ASP A 67 34.95 17.52 6.58
N ALA A 68 35.98 17.82 5.78
CA ALA A 68 37.25 17.12 5.85
C ALA A 68 37.93 17.55 7.15
N GLY A 69 37.83 16.68 8.16
CA GLY A 69 38.51 16.82 9.44
C GLY A 69 39.98 17.18 9.25
N THR A 70 40.38 18.25 9.94
CA THR A 70 41.76 18.74 10.00
C THR A 70 42.58 17.83 10.90
N ASP A 71 43.54 17.09 10.34
CA ASP A 71 44.54 16.35 11.10
C ASP A 71 45.87 17.13 11.10
N ALA A 72 46.27 17.56 12.30
CA ALA A 72 47.52 18.26 12.55
C ALA A 72 48.65 17.23 12.71
N GLY A 73 49.70 17.35 11.89
CA GLY A 73 50.78 16.37 11.81
C GLY A 73 51.76 16.37 12.98
N THR A 74 52.67 15.39 12.96
CA THR A 74 54.16 15.53 13.03
C THR A 74 54.80 14.14 13.23
N GLY A 75 55.86 13.81 12.47
CA GLY A 75 56.65 12.59 12.74
C GLY A 75 57.52 12.05 11.59
N THR A 76 58.61 12.76 11.31
CA THR A 76 59.92 12.43 10.72
C THR A 76 60.32 10.97 10.32
N ASP A 77 60.70 10.84 9.04
CA ASP A 77 61.91 10.22 8.39
C ASP A 77 62.42 8.77 8.64
N ALA A 78 63.01 8.27 7.55
CA ALA A 78 64.09 7.28 7.36
C ALA A 78 63.74 5.81 7.11
N GLY A 79 64.12 5.33 5.91
CA GLY A 79 64.37 3.90 5.67
C GLY A 79 64.25 3.43 4.22
N THR A 80 65.34 3.52 3.45
CA THR A 80 65.53 2.78 2.19
C THR A 80 65.77 1.29 2.47
N GLY A 81 65.03 0.40 1.81
CA GLY A 81 65.32 -1.04 1.79
C GLY A 81 64.46 -1.78 0.78
N SER A 82 65.09 -2.31 -0.27
CA SER A 82 64.51 -3.29 -1.18
C SER A 82 64.65 -4.69 -0.58
N ASP A 83 63.56 -5.45 -0.49
CA ASP A 83 63.56 -6.93 -0.45
C ASP A 83 62.18 -7.44 -0.92
N ALA A 84 62.23 -8.53 -1.67
CA ALA A 84 61.17 -9.22 -2.36
C ALA A 84 60.27 -10.04 -1.41
N GLY A 85 58.98 -10.06 -1.71
CA GLY A 85 58.03 -10.98 -1.12
C GLY A 85 56.73 -10.99 -1.90
N THR A 86 56.50 -12.04 -2.68
CA THR A 86 55.24 -12.36 -3.33
C THR A 86 54.22 -12.77 -2.26
N ASP A 87 53.08 -12.08 -2.15
CA ASP A 87 51.84 -12.71 -1.68
C ASP A 87 50.61 -12.07 -2.32
N ALA A 88 49.65 -12.93 -2.61
CA ALA A 88 48.41 -12.72 -3.32
C ALA A 88 47.38 -11.99 -2.46
N GLY A 89 46.83 -10.91 -2.99
CA GLY A 89 45.72 -10.19 -2.38
C GLY A 89 44.97 -9.40 -3.44
N THR A 90 44.28 -10.11 -4.34
CA THR A 90 43.24 -9.49 -5.17
C THR A 90 42.10 -9.10 -4.24
N ASN A 91 42.16 -7.89 -3.72
CA ASN A 91 41.02 -7.21 -3.14
C ASN A 91 40.28 -6.55 -4.31
N PRO A 92 39.15 -7.07 -4.83
CA PRO A 92 38.25 -6.25 -5.60
C PRO A 92 37.55 -5.34 -4.59
N GLY A 93 38.27 -4.32 -4.13
CA GLY A 93 37.63 -3.12 -3.62
C GLY A 93 36.71 -2.66 -4.74
N THR A 94 35.43 -2.98 -4.57
CA THR A 94 34.38 -2.54 -5.47
C THR A 94 34.24 -1.06 -5.17
N ASP A 95 35.10 -0.27 -5.82
CA ASP A 95 34.76 1.08 -6.18
C ASP A 95 33.42 0.95 -6.91
N ALA A 96 32.34 1.27 -6.21
CA ALA A 96 31.07 1.57 -6.81
C ALA A 96 31.29 2.86 -7.60
N GLY A 97 31.96 2.69 -8.74
CA GLY A 97 32.20 3.72 -9.71
C GLY A 97 30.87 4.41 -9.90
N THR A 98 30.92 5.72 -9.70
CA THR A 98 29.86 6.64 -10.11
C THR A 98 29.67 6.39 -11.60
N ASP A 99 28.73 5.51 -11.94
CA ASP A 99 28.38 5.23 -13.32
C ASP A 99 28.03 6.58 -13.94
N ALA A 100 28.62 6.88 -15.08
CA ALA A 100 28.42 8.12 -15.77
C ALA A 100 26.98 8.15 -16.29
N GLY A 101 26.09 8.60 -15.40
CA GLY A 101 24.68 8.97 -15.56
C GLY A 101 24.05 8.69 -16.90
N VAL A 102 23.69 7.43 -17.17
CA VAL A 102 22.66 7.16 -18.18
C VAL A 102 21.33 7.57 -17.56
N SER A 103 20.73 8.63 -18.08
CA SER A 103 19.44 9.10 -17.59
C SER A 103 18.35 8.07 -17.90
N CYS A 104 17.25 8.06 -17.13
CA CYS A 104 16.09 7.23 -17.46
C CYS A 104 15.52 7.51 -18.86
N ALA A 105 15.76 8.70 -19.41
CA ALA A 105 15.35 9.04 -20.76
C ALA A 105 16.13 8.24 -21.81
N ASP A 106 17.38 7.89 -21.55
CA ASP A 106 18.30 7.29 -22.51
C ASP A 106 18.37 5.76 -22.42
N LEU A 107 17.89 5.17 -21.32
CA LEU A 107 17.85 3.71 -21.18
C LEU A 107 16.88 3.06 -22.19
N PRO A 108 17.23 1.89 -22.75
CA PRO A 108 16.31 1.08 -23.53
C PRO A 108 15.05 0.74 -22.72
N HIS A 109 13.87 0.87 -23.33
CA HIS A 109 12.59 0.54 -22.72
C HIS A 109 11.83 -0.46 -23.59
N ASP A 110 11.37 -1.55 -22.98
CA ASP A 110 10.35 -2.40 -23.56
C ASP A 110 9.00 -1.67 -23.56
N ALA A 111 8.22 -1.82 -24.63
CA ALA A 111 6.94 -1.14 -24.78
C ALA A 111 5.90 -1.57 -23.73
N LYS A 112 6.04 -2.78 -23.15
CA LYS A 112 5.18 -3.30 -22.08
C LYS A 112 5.82 -3.09 -20.73
N LEU A 113 7.08 -3.47 -20.55
CA LEU A 113 7.73 -3.59 -19.25
C LEU A 113 8.66 -2.43 -18.89
N GLY A 114 8.91 -1.50 -19.79
CA GLY A 114 9.85 -0.41 -19.54
C GLY A 114 11.26 -0.97 -19.36
N THR A 115 11.91 -0.61 -18.27
CA THR A 115 13.22 -1.14 -17.87
C THR A 115 13.14 -2.44 -17.06
N LEU A 116 11.94 -2.92 -16.71
CA LEU A 116 11.77 -4.19 -15.99
C LEU A 116 12.14 -5.37 -16.90
N GLN A 117 12.89 -6.32 -16.34
CA GLN A 117 13.32 -7.53 -17.01
C GLN A 117 12.48 -8.73 -16.57
N LEU A 118 11.78 -9.35 -17.52
CA LEU A 118 11.02 -10.59 -17.30
C LEU A 118 11.95 -11.79 -17.15
N LYS A 119 11.68 -12.65 -16.17
CA LYS A 119 12.43 -13.89 -15.96
C LYS A 119 11.84 -15.08 -16.71
N THR A 120 12.69 -16.08 -16.97
CA THR A 120 12.32 -17.34 -17.63
C THR A 120 11.16 -18.04 -16.91
N GLY A 121 10.25 -18.63 -17.68
CA GLY A 121 9.04 -19.27 -17.15
C GLY A 121 7.85 -18.33 -17.02
N PHE A 122 7.97 -17.09 -17.51
CA PHE A 122 6.90 -16.12 -17.56
C PHE A 122 6.81 -15.46 -18.95
N ALA A 123 5.62 -14.98 -19.29
CA ALA A 123 5.36 -14.22 -20.52
C ALA A 123 4.66 -12.90 -20.19
N ALA A 124 5.07 -11.82 -20.85
CA ALA A 124 4.33 -10.56 -20.90
C ALA A 124 3.37 -10.57 -22.10
N ALA A 125 2.11 -10.88 -21.83
CA ALA A 125 1.04 -11.02 -22.83
C ALA A 125 0.54 -9.65 -23.30
N GLU A 126 -0.68 -9.22 -22.95
CA GLU A 126 -1.18 -7.91 -23.35
C GLU A 126 -0.64 -6.79 -22.44
N SER A 127 -0.53 -5.58 -22.99
CA SER A 127 -0.22 -4.35 -22.25
C SER A 127 -1.15 -3.23 -22.74
N VAL A 128 -1.73 -2.49 -21.80
CA VAL A 128 -2.77 -1.50 -22.10
C VAL A 128 -2.58 -0.27 -21.25
N ALA A 129 -2.70 0.92 -21.85
CA ALA A 129 -2.63 2.18 -21.13
C ALA A 129 -3.64 2.21 -19.97
N LEU A 130 -3.17 2.59 -18.79
CA LEU A 130 -4.03 2.73 -17.61
C LEU A 130 -4.68 4.12 -17.67
N PRO A 131 -6.02 4.22 -17.60
CA PRO A 131 -6.66 5.53 -17.61
C PRO A 131 -6.18 6.44 -16.48
N ALA A 132 -6.02 7.72 -16.79
CA ALA A 132 -5.42 8.69 -15.87
C ALA A 132 -6.19 8.80 -14.54
N GLY A 133 -5.44 8.76 -13.44
CA GLY A 133 -5.98 8.88 -12.07
C GLY A 133 -6.52 7.58 -11.47
N ILE A 134 -6.52 6.47 -12.20
CA ILE A 134 -6.80 5.15 -11.62
C ILE A 134 -5.64 4.74 -10.72
N SER A 135 -5.93 4.51 -9.44
CA SER A 135 -4.95 4.16 -8.40
C SER A 135 -4.98 2.69 -8.02
N GLN A 136 -6.12 2.01 -8.17
CA GLN A 136 -6.29 0.58 -7.89
C GLN A 136 -7.18 -0.05 -8.95
N VAL A 137 -6.94 -1.33 -9.26
CA VAL A 137 -7.77 -2.10 -10.19
C VAL A 137 -8.07 -3.49 -9.65
N THR A 138 -9.21 -4.03 -10.06
CA THR A 138 -9.56 -5.43 -9.85
C THR A 138 -10.23 -5.99 -11.09
N ALA A 139 -10.10 -7.30 -11.29
CA ALA A 139 -10.69 -8.01 -12.40
C ALA A 139 -11.75 -8.99 -11.91
N LEU A 140 -12.97 -8.86 -12.45
CA LEU A 140 -14.08 -9.76 -12.19
C LEU A 140 -14.26 -10.67 -13.40
N LYS A 141 -14.30 -11.99 -13.19
CA LYS A 141 -14.56 -12.94 -14.26
C LYS A 141 -15.96 -12.73 -14.83
N SER A 142 -16.08 -12.62 -16.15
CA SER A 142 -17.35 -12.45 -16.87
C SER A 142 -17.35 -13.39 -18.07
N GLY A 143 -17.97 -14.58 -17.91
CA GLY A 143 -17.88 -15.64 -18.91
C GLY A 143 -16.44 -16.15 -19.07
N THR A 144 -15.91 -16.05 -20.29
CA THR A 144 -14.51 -16.36 -20.62
C THR A 144 -13.56 -15.20 -20.43
N ASP A 145 -14.09 -13.98 -20.28
CA ASP A 145 -13.32 -12.75 -20.23
C ASP A 145 -13.27 -12.18 -18.80
N PHE A 146 -12.63 -11.03 -18.64
CA PHE A 146 -12.53 -10.31 -17.38
C PHE A 146 -13.00 -8.87 -17.55
N LYS A 147 -13.99 -8.47 -16.76
CA LYS A 147 -14.36 -7.06 -16.60
C LYS A 147 -13.45 -6.41 -15.57
N LEU A 148 -12.86 -5.27 -15.94
CA LEU A 148 -12.01 -4.50 -15.03
C LEU A 148 -12.80 -3.37 -14.40
N TYR A 149 -12.51 -3.14 -13.13
CA TYR A 149 -12.97 -2.00 -12.37
C TYR A 149 -11.78 -1.26 -11.78
N GLY A 150 -11.92 0.06 -11.65
CA GLY A 150 -10.87 0.93 -11.16
C GLY A 150 -11.36 1.88 -10.08
N LEU A 151 -10.50 2.15 -9.11
CA LEU A 151 -10.65 3.25 -8.15
C LEU A 151 -9.92 4.46 -8.69
N ARG A 152 -10.61 5.59 -8.82
CA ARG A 152 -9.99 6.85 -9.23
C ARG A 152 -9.66 7.69 -8.00
N GLY A 153 -8.38 8.00 -7.83
CA GLY A 153 -7.89 8.68 -6.61
C GLY A 153 -8.39 10.12 -6.47
N SER A 154 -8.52 10.84 -7.58
CA SER A 154 -8.85 12.27 -7.59
C SER A 154 -10.27 12.59 -7.14
N ASP A 155 -11.25 11.76 -7.52
CA ASP A 155 -12.67 11.93 -7.18
C ASP A 155 -13.19 10.83 -6.23
N LYS A 156 -12.31 9.96 -5.77
CA LYS A 156 -12.59 8.90 -4.78
C LYS A 156 -13.76 8.01 -5.17
N SER A 157 -13.87 7.71 -6.46
CA SER A 157 -15.02 7.00 -7.02
C SER A 157 -14.61 5.73 -7.78
N LEU A 158 -15.55 4.79 -7.81
CA LEU A 158 -15.43 3.52 -8.51
C LEU A 158 -15.88 3.66 -9.96
N TYR A 159 -15.16 3.02 -10.88
CA TYR A 159 -15.44 3.03 -12.32
C TYR A 159 -15.40 1.61 -12.90
N GLU A 160 -16.27 1.34 -13.88
CA GLU A 160 -16.07 0.23 -14.83
C GLU A 160 -15.07 0.70 -15.89
N LEU A 161 -14.07 -0.13 -16.16
CA LEU A 161 -13.03 0.16 -17.14
C LEU A 161 -13.22 -0.57 -18.47
N GLY A 162 -14.13 -1.53 -18.55
CA GLY A 162 -14.35 -2.36 -19.74
C GLY A 162 -13.87 -3.79 -19.56
N THR A 163 -13.66 -4.49 -20.67
CA THR A 163 -13.26 -5.91 -20.70
C THR A 163 -11.80 -6.02 -21.10
N TRP A 164 -10.98 -6.76 -20.36
CA TRP A 164 -9.57 -6.97 -20.71
C TRP A 164 -9.41 -7.59 -22.10
N PRO A 165 -8.49 -7.10 -22.96
CA PRO A 165 -7.56 -5.98 -22.76
C PRO A 165 -8.11 -4.60 -23.18
N ASP A 166 -9.35 -4.51 -23.68
CA ASP A 166 -9.94 -3.26 -24.15
C ASP A 166 -10.51 -2.43 -22.99
N ILE A 167 -9.64 -1.63 -22.35
CA ILE A 167 -10.03 -0.75 -21.24
C ILE A 167 -10.00 0.74 -21.58
N ALA A 168 -10.94 1.47 -20.99
CA ALA A 168 -11.03 2.93 -21.02
C ALA A 168 -11.77 3.44 -19.76
N LEU A 169 -11.56 4.69 -19.37
CA LEU A 169 -12.37 5.27 -18.29
C LEU A 169 -13.82 5.44 -18.77
N GLY A 170 -14.77 4.79 -18.09
CA GLY A 170 -16.20 5.01 -18.35
C GLY A 170 -16.61 6.47 -18.17
N GLY A 171 -17.69 6.88 -18.86
CA GLY A 171 -18.15 8.28 -18.86
C GLY A 171 -18.73 8.78 -17.54
N ALA A 172 -19.14 7.88 -16.63
CA ALA A 172 -19.68 8.21 -15.31
C ALA A 172 -19.12 7.28 -14.23
N ALA A 173 -18.95 7.81 -13.02
CA ALA A 173 -18.63 7.02 -11.84
C ALA A 173 -19.79 6.06 -11.51
N LEU A 174 -19.47 4.84 -11.11
CA LEU A 174 -20.44 3.87 -10.62
C LEU A 174 -20.97 4.27 -9.24
N LYS A 175 -20.06 4.60 -8.31
CA LYS A 175 -20.40 5.01 -6.95
C LYS A 175 -19.22 5.73 -6.28
N SER A 176 -19.51 6.73 -5.45
CA SER A 176 -18.52 7.31 -4.55
C SER A 176 -18.10 6.28 -3.50
N VAL A 177 -16.79 6.13 -3.27
CA VAL A 177 -16.29 5.29 -2.16
C VAL A 177 -16.55 5.96 -0.82
N ILE A 178 -16.60 7.29 -0.77
CA ILE A 178 -16.91 8.04 0.45
C ILE A 178 -18.42 8.06 0.67
N ALA A 179 -18.86 7.57 1.83
CA ALA A 179 -20.27 7.59 2.22
C ALA A 179 -20.76 9.02 2.40
N ASP A 180 -22.05 9.26 2.14
CA ASP A 180 -22.64 10.61 2.16
C ASP A 180 -22.44 11.32 3.49
N ALA A 181 -22.53 10.58 4.60
CA ALA A 181 -22.35 11.10 5.96
C ALA A 181 -20.93 11.61 6.24
N ASP A 182 -19.92 11.17 5.47
CA ASP A 182 -18.51 11.45 5.73
C ASP A 182 -17.88 12.42 4.71
N ARG A 183 -18.67 12.97 3.78
CA ARG A 183 -18.15 13.85 2.71
C ARG A 183 -17.61 15.19 3.22
N SER A 184 -18.02 15.62 4.42
CA SER A 184 -17.48 16.80 5.09
C SER A 184 -16.19 16.52 5.87
N GLU A 185 -15.83 15.25 6.04
CA GLU A 185 -14.66 14.83 6.83
C GLU A 185 -13.41 14.71 5.96
N ARG A 186 -12.24 14.82 6.60
CA ARG A 186 -10.98 14.44 5.95
C ARG A 186 -10.92 12.91 5.83
N THR A 187 -10.84 12.44 4.58
CA THR A 187 -10.87 11.01 4.25
C THR A 187 -9.64 10.60 3.44
N TYR A 188 -9.10 9.42 3.74
CA TYR A 188 -7.98 8.81 3.03
C TYR A 188 -8.47 7.52 2.38
N LEU A 189 -8.31 7.40 1.05
CA LEU A 189 -8.65 6.15 0.37
C LEU A 189 -7.72 5.03 0.84
N SER A 190 -8.29 3.86 1.07
CA SER A 190 -7.52 2.65 1.31
C SER A 190 -6.88 2.17 0.00
N SER A 191 -5.66 1.63 0.09
CA SER A 191 -4.88 1.18 -1.06
C SER A 191 -5.28 -0.20 -1.59
N PHE A 192 -6.58 -0.44 -1.77
CA PHE A 192 -7.09 -1.69 -2.35
C PHE A 192 -8.38 -1.47 -3.15
N LEU A 193 -8.58 -2.35 -4.13
CA LEU A 193 -9.87 -2.64 -4.74
C LEU A 193 -9.97 -4.17 -4.87
N ALA A 194 -10.85 -4.79 -4.10
CA ALA A 194 -11.02 -6.24 -4.05
C ALA A 194 -12.35 -6.65 -4.67
N ASN A 195 -12.51 -7.94 -5.00
CA ASN A 195 -13.79 -8.50 -5.41
C ASN A 195 -14.04 -9.89 -4.81
N ASP A 196 -15.30 -10.25 -4.59
CA ASP A 196 -15.76 -11.55 -4.08
C ASP A 196 -16.33 -12.45 -5.18
N GLY A 197 -16.06 -12.13 -6.46
CA GLY A 197 -16.69 -12.77 -7.62
C GLY A 197 -18.06 -12.20 -8.03
N THR A 198 -18.71 -11.39 -7.19
CA THR A 198 -20.01 -10.74 -7.50
C THR A 198 -20.08 -9.27 -7.13
N ARG A 199 -19.26 -8.84 -6.16
CA ARG A 199 -19.23 -7.50 -5.57
C ARG A 199 -17.81 -6.99 -5.53
N LEU A 200 -17.70 -5.67 -5.42
CA LEU A 200 -16.45 -4.95 -5.30
C LEU A 200 -16.35 -4.34 -3.90
N LEU A 201 -15.14 -4.31 -3.35
CA LEU A 201 -14.85 -3.72 -2.06
C LEU A 201 -13.77 -2.64 -2.23
N ALA A 202 -14.12 -1.41 -1.85
CA ALA A 202 -13.19 -0.29 -1.74
C ALA A 202 -13.37 0.37 -0.37
N GLY A 203 -12.30 0.94 0.18
CA GLY A 203 -12.29 1.48 1.53
C GLY A 203 -11.82 2.92 1.61
N TYR A 204 -12.17 3.57 2.72
CA TYR A 204 -11.50 4.76 3.20
C TYR A 204 -11.42 4.78 4.74
N THR A 205 -10.44 5.51 5.25
CA THR A 205 -10.30 5.88 6.66
C THR A 205 -10.51 7.37 6.87
N LYS A 206 -10.72 7.75 8.14
CA LYS A 206 -10.82 9.13 8.62
C LYS A 206 -9.75 9.39 9.66
N ASP A 207 -9.55 10.66 10.01
CA ASP A 207 -8.70 11.02 11.14
C ASP A 207 -9.20 10.34 12.43
N GLY A 208 -8.26 9.83 13.23
CA GLY A 208 -8.57 9.12 14.48
C GLY A 208 -7.32 8.62 15.19
N PRO A 209 -7.47 8.12 16.43
CA PRO A 209 -6.35 7.58 17.18
C PRO A 209 -5.81 6.31 16.50
N PHE A 210 -4.49 6.12 16.49
CA PHE A 210 -3.83 4.95 15.87
C PHE A 210 -4.35 3.60 16.37
N THR A 211 -4.93 3.54 17.57
CA THR A 211 -5.51 2.33 18.17
C THR A 211 -6.92 2.01 17.68
N ASN A 212 -7.60 2.97 17.03
CA ASN A 212 -8.96 2.81 16.54
C ASN A 212 -9.28 3.86 15.46
N ILE A 213 -8.63 3.75 14.30
CA ILE A 213 -8.81 4.64 13.16
C ILE A 213 -10.19 4.37 12.53
N PRO A 214 -11.13 5.32 12.56
CA PRO A 214 -12.45 5.14 11.96
C PRO A 214 -12.31 4.88 10.46
N GLY A 215 -13.09 3.93 9.95
CA GLY A 215 -13.06 3.59 8.53
C GLY A 215 -14.36 2.98 8.06
N THR A 216 -14.55 2.98 6.75
CA THR A 216 -15.75 2.47 6.10
C THR A 216 -15.37 1.85 4.78
N VAL A 217 -16.01 0.73 4.44
CA VAL A 217 -15.90 0.11 3.12
C VAL A 217 -17.21 0.26 2.35
N LEU A 218 -17.09 0.58 1.06
CA LEU A 218 -18.15 0.41 0.08
C LEU A 218 -18.16 -1.05 -0.36
N VAL A 219 -19.31 -1.71 -0.22
CA VAL A 219 -19.62 -2.99 -0.88
C VAL A 219 -20.52 -2.68 -2.07
N TYR A 220 -19.95 -2.69 -3.28
CA TYR A 220 -20.67 -2.40 -4.51
C TYR A 220 -21.13 -3.70 -5.19
N ASP A 221 -22.44 -3.86 -5.35
CA ASP A 221 -23.02 -5.02 -6.01
C ASP A 221 -23.09 -4.78 -7.53
N THR A 222 -22.32 -5.56 -8.29
CA THR A 222 -22.16 -5.34 -9.74
C THR A 222 -23.40 -5.72 -10.54
N ALA A 223 -24.25 -6.59 -10.00
CA ALA A 223 -25.48 -7.03 -10.67
C ALA A 223 -26.70 -6.22 -10.21
N SER A 224 -26.67 -5.67 -9.00
CA SER A 224 -27.76 -4.87 -8.40
C SER A 224 -27.19 -3.63 -7.70
N PRO A 225 -26.76 -2.59 -8.44
CA PRO A 225 -26.11 -1.41 -7.86
C PRO A 225 -26.89 -0.74 -6.72
N ASP A 226 -28.22 -0.79 -6.74
CA ASP A 226 -29.09 -0.25 -5.68
C ASP A 226 -28.96 -1.00 -4.34
N LYS A 227 -28.45 -2.23 -4.34
CA LYS A 227 -28.14 -3.00 -3.12
C LYS A 227 -26.77 -2.69 -2.54
N SER A 228 -25.98 -1.83 -3.20
CA SER A 228 -24.66 -1.44 -2.74
C SER A 228 -24.75 -0.62 -1.45
N THR A 229 -23.99 -0.99 -0.43
CA THR A 229 -24.05 -0.38 0.89
C THR A 229 -22.66 -0.03 1.42
N TYR A 230 -22.63 0.78 2.47
CA TYR A 230 -21.44 1.06 3.26
C TYR A 230 -21.46 0.23 4.54
N VAL A 231 -20.29 -0.24 4.96
CA VAL A 231 -20.12 -1.04 6.19
C VAL A 231 -18.98 -0.44 7.01
N SER A 232 -19.18 -0.32 8.31
CA SER A 232 -18.12 0.12 9.21
C SER A 232 -16.94 -0.87 9.18
N ALA A 233 -15.73 -0.36 8.98
CA ALA A 233 -14.51 -1.15 8.91
C ALA A 233 -13.30 -0.31 9.32
N ASN A 234 -13.01 -0.29 10.62
CA ASN A 234 -11.96 0.54 11.19
C ASN A 234 -10.58 0.10 10.69
N GLY A 235 -9.72 1.08 10.38
CA GLY A 235 -8.36 0.84 9.89
C GLY A 235 -8.30 -0.15 8.72
N ASN A 236 -9.21 -0.07 7.74
CA ASN A 236 -9.23 -0.95 6.59
C ASN A 236 -8.03 -0.68 5.65
N TYR A 237 -6.88 -1.33 5.88
CA TYR A 237 -5.63 -1.05 5.16
C TYR A 237 -5.46 -1.88 3.88
N ALA A 238 -5.87 -3.14 3.91
CA ALA A 238 -5.80 -4.05 2.77
C ALA A 238 -6.98 -5.02 2.76
N ALA A 239 -7.38 -5.48 1.59
CA ALA A 239 -8.41 -6.50 1.47
C ALA A 239 -8.21 -7.40 0.24
N ALA A 240 -8.71 -8.62 0.34
CA ALA A 240 -8.88 -9.55 -0.76
C ALA A 240 -10.18 -10.35 -0.56
N GLY A 241 -10.75 -10.86 -1.64
CA GLY A 241 -12.02 -11.61 -1.58
C GLY A 241 -11.88 -13.05 -2.05
N ILE A 242 -12.77 -13.88 -1.52
CA ILE A 242 -13.16 -15.18 -2.06
C ILE A 242 -14.67 -15.13 -2.34
N ALA A 243 -15.24 -16.16 -2.95
CA ALA A 243 -16.68 -16.22 -3.20
C ALA A 243 -17.51 -15.94 -1.92
N GLY A 244 -18.29 -14.84 -1.95
CA GLY A 244 -19.19 -14.46 -0.86
C GLY A 244 -18.52 -13.94 0.41
N TYR A 245 -17.23 -13.59 0.37
CA TYR A 245 -16.50 -13.14 1.55
C TYR A 245 -15.34 -12.20 1.22
N PHE A 246 -15.14 -11.18 2.06
CA PHE A 246 -13.94 -10.35 2.04
C PHE A 246 -13.11 -10.52 3.30
N PHE A 247 -11.81 -10.74 3.14
CA PHE A 247 -10.82 -10.59 4.19
C PHE A 247 -10.35 -9.14 4.22
N ILE A 248 -10.43 -8.50 5.38
CA ILE A 248 -10.05 -7.11 5.62
C ILE A 248 -8.98 -7.11 6.70
N ASN A 249 -7.77 -6.67 6.36
CA ASN A 249 -6.71 -6.45 7.33
C ASN A 249 -6.85 -5.05 7.91
N GLY A 250 -7.17 -4.98 9.19
CA GLY A 250 -7.52 -3.72 9.83
C GLY A 250 -7.78 -3.84 11.32
N GLN A 251 -8.63 -2.96 11.84
CA GLN A 251 -8.88 -2.75 13.27
C GLN A 251 -10.31 -3.10 13.72
N GLY A 252 -11.19 -3.39 12.77
CA GLY A 252 -12.55 -3.82 13.06
C GLY A 252 -13.40 -3.99 11.80
N VAL A 253 -14.54 -4.64 11.97
CA VAL A 253 -15.63 -4.67 10.99
C VAL A 253 -16.95 -4.66 11.75
N GLU A 254 -17.99 -4.10 11.14
CA GLU A 254 -19.33 -4.02 11.71
C GLU A 254 -19.80 -5.36 12.30
N GLY A 255 -20.42 -5.30 13.48
CA GLY A 255 -20.89 -6.48 14.21
C GLY A 255 -19.81 -7.24 14.98
N VAL A 256 -18.54 -6.84 14.89
CA VAL A 256 -17.43 -7.43 15.66
C VAL A 256 -16.89 -6.42 16.65
N SER A 257 -16.76 -6.81 17.92
CA SER A 257 -16.14 -5.97 18.94
C SER A 257 -14.72 -5.56 18.51
N ALA A 258 -14.41 -4.26 18.62
CA ALA A 258 -13.08 -3.74 18.28
C ALA A 258 -12.00 -4.47 19.09
N GLY A 259 -11.06 -5.10 18.39
CA GLY A 259 -10.04 -5.99 18.98
C GLY A 259 -8.60 -5.56 18.69
N GLY A 260 -8.41 -4.41 18.04
CA GLY A 260 -7.11 -3.97 17.54
C GLY A 260 -6.77 -4.56 16.17
N ASN A 261 -5.50 -4.49 15.77
CA ASN A 261 -5.07 -4.98 14.47
C ASN A 261 -5.24 -6.50 14.35
N ALA A 262 -5.98 -6.95 13.34
CA ALA A 262 -6.27 -8.35 13.06
C ALA A 262 -6.70 -8.55 11.60
N ILE A 263 -6.95 -9.81 11.22
CA ILE A 263 -7.71 -10.10 10.00
C ILE A 263 -9.18 -10.20 10.37
N TYR A 264 -9.97 -9.29 9.83
CA TYR A 264 -11.42 -9.30 9.89
C TYR A 264 -12.00 -9.87 8.61
N GLY A 265 -13.25 -10.29 8.71
CA GLY A 265 -13.98 -10.91 7.64
C GLY A 265 -15.36 -10.30 7.50
N LEU A 266 -15.77 -10.05 6.25
CA LEU A 266 -17.10 -9.56 5.93
C LEU A 266 -17.79 -10.59 5.03
N LYS A 267 -18.78 -11.26 5.59
CA LYS A 267 -19.64 -12.21 4.88
C LYS A 267 -20.68 -11.45 4.07
N THR A 268 -20.64 -11.62 2.74
CA THR A 268 -21.47 -10.86 1.79
C THR A 268 -22.57 -11.69 1.14
N ASP A 269 -22.61 -13.00 1.34
CA ASP A 269 -23.69 -13.89 0.90
C ASP A 269 -24.94 -13.85 1.82
N THR A 270 -24.90 -13.09 2.93
CA THR A 270 -26.02 -12.85 3.84
C THR A 270 -26.58 -11.44 3.72
N SER A 271 -27.82 -11.22 4.18
CA SER A 271 -28.38 -9.88 4.38
C SER A 271 -29.06 -9.81 5.75
N PRO A 272 -28.62 -8.95 6.69
CA PRO A 272 -27.46 -8.05 6.58
C PRO A 272 -26.13 -8.81 6.44
N PHE A 273 -25.08 -8.11 6.00
CA PHE A 273 -23.72 -8.66 6.00
C PHE A 273 -23.28 -8.97 7.44
N GLN A 274 -22.43 -9.99 7.59
CA GLN A 274 -21.98 -10.44 8.91
C GLN A 274 -20.47 -10.30 9.03
N GLY A 275 -20.02 -9.58 10.06
CA GLY A 275 -18.62 -9.49 10.41
C GLY A 275 -18.13 -10.70 11.22
N ALA A 276 -16.86 -11.06 11.05
CA ALA A 276 -16.14 -11.97 11.95
C ALA A 276 -14.69 -11.52 12.15
N GLN A 277 -14.08 -11.89 13.27
CA GLN A 277 -12.62 -11.86 13.39
C GLN A 277 -12.08 -13.19 12.85
N VAL A 278 -11.33 -13.14 11.75
CA VAL A 278 -10.85 -14.33 11.04
C VAL A 278 -9.55 -14.84 11.65
N ALA A 279 -8.60 -13.93 11.89
CA ALA A 279 -7.29 -14.31 12.44
C ALA A 279 -6.71 -13.26 13.38
N THR A 280 -6.00 -13.72 14.42
CA THR A 280 -5.23 -12.87 15.33
C THR A 280 -3.75 -12.87 14.95
N PHE A 281 -3.09 -11.74 15.18
CA PHE A 281 -1.66 -11.62 14.92
C PHE A 281 -0.80 -12.28 16.02
N PRO A 282 0.41 -12.76 15.68
CA PRO A 282 1.22 -13.55 16.61
C PRO A 282 1.73 -12.80 17.84
N GLU A 283 1.71 -11.46 17.82
CA GLU A 283 2.23 -10.62 18.89
C GLU A 283 1.48 -9.28 18.94
N ALA A 284 1.51 -8.62 20.11
CA ALA A 284 0.90 -7.30 20.29
C ALA A 284 1.77 -6.19 19.68
N GLY A 285 1.14 -5.05 19.33
CA GLY A 285 1.85 -3.87 18.83
C GLY A 285 2.30 -3.97 17.36
N VAL A 286 1.97 -5.05 16.67
CA VAL A 286 2.09 -5.14 15.21
C VAL A 286 0.94 -4.43 14.53
N PHE A 287 1.16 -4.06 13.28
CA PHE A 287 0.19 -3.36 12.45
C PHE A 287 -0.19 -4.16 11.21
N SER A 288 -1.33 -3.79 10.64
CA SER A 288 -1.86 -4.38 9.42
C SER A 288 -0.93 -4.17 8.23
N SER A 289 -0.84 -5.17 7.37
CA SER A 289 -0.07 -5.14 6.12
C SER A 289 -0.98 -5.67 5.00
N SER A 290 -0.45 -6.48 4.08
CA SER A 290 -1.18 -6.97 2.91
C SER A 290 -2.16 -8.12 3.21
N VAL A 291 -3.13 -8.30 2.31
CA VAL A 291 -3.95 -9.51 2.19
C VAL A 291 -3.95 -9.91 0.72
N ALA A 292 -3.74 -11.18 0.43
CA ALA A 292 -3.89 -11.73 -0.90
C ALA A 292 -4.59 -13.10 -0.84
N VAL A 293 -5.16 -13.53 -1.96
CA VAL A 293 -5.78 -14.84 -2.12
C VAL A 293 -5.31 -15.43 -3.44
N THR A 294 -4.87 -16.70 -3.42
CA THR A 294 -4.44 -17.43 -4.62
C THR A 294 -5.63 -17.95 -5.43
N SER A 295 -5.42 -18.44 -6.66
CA SER A 295 -6.50 -19.07 -7.44
C SER A 295 -7.06 -20.35 -6.82
N SER A 296 -6.33 -20.93 -5.86
CA SER A 296 -6.73 -22.09 -5.06
C SER A 296 -7.24 -21.70 -3.67
N ASP A 297 -7.68 -20.45 -3.51
CA ASP A 297 -8.24 -19.87 -2.29
C ASP A 297 -7.31 -19.91 -1.05
N ILE A 298 -6.00 -20.11 -1.22
CA ILE A 298 -5.05 -19.98 -0.11
C ILE A 298 -4.97 -18.49 0.23
N ALA A 299 -5.34 -18.15 1.47
CA ALA A 299 -5.26 -16.79 1.95
C ALA A 299 -3.85 -16.49 2.44
N VAL A 300 -3.33 -15.32 2.10
CA VAL A 300 -2.04 -14.81 2.59
C VAL A 300 -2.32 -13.58 3.46
N PHE A 301 -2.05 -13.70 4.75
CA PHE A 301 -2.29 -12.67 5.74
C PHE A 301 -0.96 -12.04 6.18
N GLY A 302 -0.86 -10.73 6.03
CA GLY A 302 0.32 -9.96 6.37
C GLY A 302 0.18 -9.17 7.68
N TYR A 303 1.30 -9.00 8.38
CA TYR A 303 1.42 -8.02 9.48
C TYR A 303 2.83 -7.42 9.49
N GLY A 304 2.96 -6.20 10.01
CA GLY A 304 4.21 -5.48 10.11
C GLY A 304 4.64 -5.25 11.56
N LYS A 305 5.94 -5.32 11.81
CA LYS A 305 6.55 -4.96 13.11
C LYS A 305 7.55 -3.85 12.89
N TYR A 306 7.40 -2.75 13.63
CA TYR A 306 8.39 -1.69 13.65
C TYR A 306 9.48 -2.00 14.68
N ASP A 307 10.73 -2.05 14.22
CA ASP A 307 11.88 -2.15 15.09
C ASP A 307 12.46 -0.75 15.35
N ASN A 308 12.34 -0.31 16.60
CA ASN A 308 12.83 0.98 17.05
C ASN A 308 14.36 1.11 16.99
N ALA A 309 15.11 0.01 17.07
CA ALA A 309 16.57 0.02 17.09
C ALA A 309 17.14 0.29 15.70
N VAL A 310 16.56 -0.33 14.67
CA VAL A 310 16.98 -0.16 13.27
C VAL A 310 16.09 0.79 12.47
N LYS A 311 15.07 1.38 13.11
CA LYS A 311 14.10 2.32 12.52
C LYS A 311 13.46 1.79 11.23
N ALA A 312 13.21 0.49 11.19
CA ALA A 312 12.69 -0.20 10.02
C ALA A 312 11.46 -1.04 10.36
N THR A 313 10.59 -1.19 9.38
CA THR A 313 9.46 -2.12 9.45
C THR A 313 9.82 -3.42 8.78
N THR A 314 9.66 -4.53 9.51
CA THR A 314 9.67 -5.88 8.92
C THR A 314 8.24 -6.33 8.69
N ASN A 315 7.92 -6.67 7.45
CA ASN A 315 6.64 -7.29 7.08
C ASN A 315 6.78 -8.82 7.13
N PHE A 316 5.76 -9.48 7.66
CA PHE A 316 5.63 -10.93 7.72
C PHE A 316 4.40 -11.34 6.95
N LEU A 317 4.51 -12.37 6.11
CA LEU A 317 3.36 -12.97 5.41
C LEU A 317 3.19 -14.41 5.85
N ARG A 318 1.95 -14.82 6.09
CA ARG A 318 1.59 -16.18 6.47
C ARG A 318 0.50 -16.72 5.56
N ALA A 319 0.67 -17.94 5.09
CA ALA A 319 -0.30 -18.60 4.20
C ALA A 319 -1.23 -19.50 5.00
N VAL A 320 -2.53 -19.48 4.69
CA VAL A 320 -3.56 -20.25 5.39
C VAL A 320 -4.45 -20.95 4.37
N ALA A 321 -4.51 -22.27 4.45
CA ALA A 321 -5.34 -23.09 3.57
C ALA A 321 -6.85 -22.87 3.81
N PRO A 322 -7.70 -23.06 2.78
CA PRO A 322 -9.16 -23.01 2.94
C PRO A 322 -9.69 -23.86 4.09
N ALA A 323 -9.21 -25.09 4.25
CA ALA A 323 -9.66 -25.97 5.33
C ALA A 323 -9.32 -25.47 6.74
N THR A 324 -8.38 -24.53 6.86
CA THR A 324 -7.98 -23.91 8.13
C THR A 324 -8.87 -22.73 8.48
N TYR A 325 -9.16 -21.83 7.54
CA TYR A 325 -9.99 -20.64 7.82
C TYR A 325 -11.50 -20.86 7.64
N SER A 326 -11.93 -21.84 6.84
CA SER A 326 -13.37 -22.06 6.55
C SER A 326 -14.25 -22.24 7.79
N PRO A 327 -13.83 -22.98 8.85
CA PRO A 327 -14.63 -23.10 10.06
C PRO A 327 -14.93 -21.74 10.72
N VAL A 328 -13.98 -20.81 10.66
CA VAL A 328 -14.12 -19.45 11.21
C VAL A 328 -15.22 -18.68 10.47
N LEU A 329 -15.31 -18.85 9.15
CA LEU A 329 -16.31 -18.17 8.31
C LEU A 329 -17.75 -18.65 8.58
N THR A 330 -17.91 -19.79 9.25
CA THR A 330 -19.20 -20.38 9.63
C THR A 330 -19.51 -20.23 11.13
N GLY A 331 -18.80 -19.34 11.84
CA GLY A 331 -19.02 -19.06 13.27
C GLY A 331 -18.07 -19.78 14.22
N GLY A 332 -16.98 -20.36 13.71
CA GLY A 332 -15.88 -20.87 14.53
C GLY A 332 -15.05 -19.77 15.19
N SER A 333 -14.16 -20.16 16.09
CA SER A 333 -13.22 -19.22 16.74
C SER A 333 -12.18 -18.68 15.75
N PRO A 334 -11.69 -17.43 15.93
CA PRO A 334 -10.60 -16.90 15.14
C PRO A 334 -9.36 -17.81 15.19
N LEU A 335 -8.66 -17.93 14.05
CA LEU A 335 -7.39 -18.68 14.00
C LEU A 335 -6.22 -17.82 14.50
N ALA A 336 -5.22 -18.42 15.13
CA ALA A 336 -4.02 -17.67 15.48
C ALA A 336 -2.99 -17.81 14.35
N LEU A 337 -2.47 -16.69 13.84
CA LEU A 337 -1.44 -16.76 12.79
C LEU A 337 -0.12 -17.38 13.30
N SER A 338 0.06 -17.53 14.60
CA SER A 338 1.17 -18.30 15.17
C SER A 338 1.03 -19.82 15.00
N ASP A 339 -0.15 -20.31 14.61
CA ASP A 339 -0.43 -21.75 14.53
C ASP A 339 0.37 -22.44 13.42
N ALA A 340 0.62 -23.74 13.58
CA ALA A 340 1.36 -24.55 12.63
C ALA A 340 0.73 -24.60 11.23
N ASN A 341 -0.60 -24.42 11.14
CA ASN A 341 -1.35 -24.38 9.88
C ASN A 341 -1.36 -23.00 9.20
N ALA A 342 -0.58 -22.05 9.73
CA ALA A 342 -0.36 -20.72 9.18
C ALA A 342 1.15 -20.45 8.99
N PRO A 343 1.86 -21.25 8.17
CA PRO A 343 3.31 -21.10 7.99
C PRO A 343 3.67 -19.70 7.48
N GLN A 344 4.77 -19.17 8.02
CA GLN A 344 5.38 -17.94 7.51
C GLN A 344 6.02 -18.23 6.15
N ILE A 345 5.63 -17.46 5.14
CA ILE A 345 6.13 -17.61 3.76
C ILE A 345 7.14 -16.54 3.40
N TYR A 346 7.13 -15.40 4.10
CA TYR A 346 8.02 -14.30 3.85
C TYR A 346 8.22 -13.44 5.10
N SER A 347 9.42 -12.87 5.23
CA SER A 347 9.78 -11.86 6.22
C SER A 347 10.80 -10.93 5.60
N GLY A 348 10.55 -9.63 5.59
CA GLY A 348 11.48 -8.67 5.00
C GLY A 348 11.10 -7.21 5.22
N THR A 349 12.08 -6.34 5.10
CA THR A 349 11.91 -4.88 5.14
C THR A 349 11.62 -4.29 3.75
N ASP A 350 11.79 -5.09 2.70
CA ASP A 350 11.69 -4.68 1.31
C ASP A 350 10.32 -4.98 0.70
N PHE A 351 9.21 -4.79 1.42
CA PHE A 351 7.88 -5.23 1.00
C PHE A 351 6.89 -4.07 0.85
N PHE A 352 6.19 -4.03 -0.29
CA PHE A 352 5.12 -3.06 -0.54
C PHE A 352 3.73 -3.70 -0.57
N SER A 353 3.54 -4.74 -1.37
CA SER A 353 2.22 -5.34 -1.56
C SER A 353 2.30 -6.80 -2.03
N ALA A 354 1.18 -7.51 -1.91
CA ALA A 354 1.03 -8.87 -2.40
C ALA A 354 -0.29 -9.03 -3.17
N ALA A 355 -0.30 -9.94 -4.15
CA ALA A 355 -1.48 -10.30 -4.92
C ALA A 355 -1.45 -11.80 -5.29
N GLY A 356 -2.62 -12.40 -5.51
CA GLY A 356 -2.70 -13.75 -6.06
C GLY A 356 -2.04 -13.84 -7.44
N PHE A 357 -1.31 -14.92 -7.69
CA PHE A 357 -0.75 -15.21 -9.01
C PHE A 357 -0.73 -16.74 -9.25
N GLY A 358 -1.87 -17.23 -9.76
CA GLY A 358 -2.16 -18.65 -9.88
C GLY A 358 -2.13 -19.32 -8.50
N ASP A 359 -1.53 -20.51 -8.43
CA ASP A 359 -1.32 -21.26 -7.18
C ASP A 359 -0.13 -20.70 -6.38
N GLY A 360 -0.17 -19.41 -6.10
CA GLY A 360 0.92 -18.70 -5.45
C GLY A 360 0.59 -17.23 -5.26
N VAL A 361 1.52 -16.53 -4.64
CA VAL A 361 1.40 -15.12 -4.33
C VAL A 361 2.57 -14.37 -4.96
N ALA A 362 2.26 -13.28 -5.66
CA ALA A 362 3.22 -12.31 -6.14
C ALA A 362 3.49 -11.28 -5.04
N LEU A 363 4.75 -10.91 -4.83
CA LEU A 363 5.21 -9.89 -3.90
C LEU A 363 5.85 -8.76 -4.70
N HIS A 364 5.38 -7.53 -4.50
CA HIS A 364 6.09 -6.34 -4.94
C HIS A 364 7.08 -5.95 -3.85
N ARG A 365 8.36 -6.00 -4.20
CA ARG A 365 9.45 -5.70 -3.28
C ARG A 365 10.20 -4.45 -3.70
N GLY A 366 10.70 -3.73 -2.71
CA GLY A 366 11.36 -2.45 -2.92
C GLY A 366 11.61 -1.69 -1.64
N VAL A 367 12.08 -0.45 -1.79
CA VAL A 367 12.42 0.43 -0.67
C VAL A 367 11.80 1.80 -0.90
N THR A 368 11.31 2.42 0.16
CA THR A 368 10.93 3.83 0.11
C THR A 368 12.07 4.64 0.69
N ASP A 369 12.55 5.62 -0.08
CA ASP A 369 13.43 6.65 0.48
C ASP A 369 12.60 7.53 1.40
N MET A 370 12.91 7.50 2.69
CA MET A 370 12.17 8.25 3.71
C MET A 370 12.40 9.77 3.65
N THR A 371 13.35 10.23 2.84
CA THR A 371 13.66 11.65 2.61
C THR A 371 12.80 12.22 1.49
N THR A 372 12.72 11.49 0.37
CA THR A 372 11.98 11.93 -0.82
C THR A 372 10.57 11.35 -0.89
N TYR A 373 10.28 10.31 -0.09
CA TYR A 373 9.09 9.47 -0.14
C TYR A 373 8.89 8.78 -1.50
N GLU A 374 9.96 8.65 -2.28
CA GLU A 374 9.94 7.90 -3.52
C GLU A 374 10.08 6.40 -3.25
N SER A 375 9.21 5.61 -3.87
CA SER A 375 9.25 4.15 -3.77
C SER A 375 9.98 3.54 -4.96
N PHE A 376 11.07 2.84 -4.68
CA PHE A 376 11.90 2.16 -5.67
C PHE A 376 11.55 0.69 -5.73
N THR A 377 11.18 0.22 -6.91
CA THR A 377 10.92 -1.21 -7.13
C THR A 377 12.24 -1.96 -7.20
N ARG A 378 12.40 -2.98 -6.36
CA ARG A 378 13.50 -3.94 -6.45
C ARG A 378 13.14 -5.05 -7.44
N ASP A 379 12.00 -5.69 -7.20
CA ASP A 379 11.47 -6.77 -8.06
C ASP A 379 10.00 -7.04 -7.80
N VAL A 380 9.38 -7.78 -8.71
CA VAL A 380 8.18 -8.57 -8.44
C VAL A 380 8.61 -10.02 -8.38
N SER A 381 8.39 -10.67 -7.24
CA SER A 381 8.72 -12.08 -7.03
C SER A 381 7.47 -12.92 -6.76
N ARG A 382 7.56 -14.23 -6.91
CA ARG A 382 6.45 -15.16 -6.68
C ARG A 382 6.87 -16.28 -5.73
N ILE A 383 5.99 -16.60 -4.79
CA ILE A 383 6.07 -17.79 -3.95
C ILE A 383 4.97 -18.75 -4.40
N SER A 384 5.33 -19.98 -4.79
CA SER A 384 4.33 -21.03 -5.05
C SER A 384 3.70 -21.51 -3.74
N LEU A 385 2.39 -21.70 -3.72
CA LEU A 385 1.63 -22.18 -2.57
C LEU A 385 0.71 -23.31 -3.03
N THR A 386 0.77 -24.45 -2.34
CA THR A 386 -0.15 -25.57 -2.60
C THR A 386 -0.75 -26.05 -1.28
N THR A 387 -2.03 -26.40 -1.28
CA THR A 387 -2.64 -27.08 -0.14
C THR A 387 -1.96 -28.43 0.05
N GLY A 388 -1.69 -28.81 1.30
CA GLY A 388 -1.03 -30.07 1.64
C GLY A 388 -1.82 -31.25 1.10
N GLY A 389 -1.12 -32.20 0.48
CA GLY A 389 -1.76 -33.36 -0.15
C GLY A 389 -2.60 -34.18 0.83
N ILE A 390 -1.97 -34.75 1.86
CA ILE A 390 -2.64 -35.63 2.83
C ILE A 390 -3.38 -34.82 3.92
N ASP A 391 -2.80 -33.69 4.35
CA ASP A 391 -3.45 -32.78 5.31
C ASP A 391 -3.97 -31.54 4.58
N PRO A 392 -5.30 -31.39 4.42
CA PRO A 392 -5.89 -30.26 3.72
C PRO A 392 -5.70 -28.92 4.45
N LYS A 393 -5.28 -28.94 5.73
CA LYS A 393 -4.99 -27.72 6.51
C LYS A 393 -3.56 -27.21 6.32
N ALA A 394 -2.65 -28.05 5.83
CA ALA A 394 -1.28 -27.66 5.60
C ALA A 394 -1.14 -26.82 4.33
N VAL A 395 -0.13 -25.96 4.30
CA VAL A 395 0.30 -25.25 3.08
C VAL A 395 1.76 -25.59 2.82
N THR A 396 2.06 -26.10 1.63
CA THR A 396 3.43 -26.25 1.15
C THR A 396 3.88 -24.95 0.50
N VAL A 397 5.04 -24.46 0.94
CA VAL A 397 5.62 -23.18 0.52
C VAL A 397 6.81 -23.45 -0.38
N GLY A 398 6.78 -22.93 -1.61
CA GLY A 398 7.91 -23.00 -2.53
C GLY A 398 8.91 -21.87 -2.32
N ASP A 399 10.01 -21.90 -3.07
CA ASP A 399 11.01 -20.83 -3.03
C ASP A 399 10.44 -19.50 -3.56
N LEU A 400 10.97 -18.40 -3.05
CA LEU A 400 10.77 -17.06 -3.59
C LEU A 400 11.54 -16.92 -4.92
N LYS A 401 10.82 -16.78 -6.03
CA LYS A 401 11.41 -16.70 -7.38
C LYS A 401 11.10 -15.35 -8.03
N PRO A 402 12.09 -14.61 -8.52
CA PRO A 402 11.84 -13.37 -9.25
C PRO A 402 11.03 -13.61 -10.54
N VAL A 403 10.07 -12.72 -10.79
CA VAL A 403 9.23 -12.66 -12.01
C VAL A 403 9.67 -11.48 -12.88
N LEU A 404 9.78 -10.29 -12.27
CA LEU A 404 10.27 -9.06 -12.88
C LEU A 404 11.40 -8.53 -12.01
N THR A 405 12.53 -8.14 -12.60
CA THR A 405 13.64 -7.49 -11.87
C THR A 405 14.02 -6.18 -12.52
N THR A 406 14.67 -5.30 -11.78
CA THR A 406 15.30 -4.09 -12.32
C THR A 406 16.64 -3.86 -11.64
N ASP A 407 17.53 -3.19 -12.35
CA ASP A 407 18.82 -2.68 -11.85
C ASP A 407 18.82 -1.14 -11.72
N ASN A 408 17.69 -0.51 -12.05
CA ASN A 408 17.49 0.93 -12.05
C ASN A 408 16.10 1.30 -11.52
N ASN A 409 15.86 2.60 -11.38
CA ASN A 409 14.62 3.15 -10.82
C ASN A 409 13.71 3.79 -11.88
N CYS A 410 13.91 3.49 -13.16
CA CYS A 410 13.24 4.19 -14.26
C CYS A 410 11.83 3.67 -14.57
N THR A 411 11.50 2.46 -14.11
CA THR A 411 10.15 1.90 -14.19
C THR A 411 9.68 1.50 -12.80
N GLN A 412 8.57 2.07 -12.38
CA GLN A 412 7.95 1.80 -11.10
C GLN A 412 6.79 0.82 -11.26
N VAL A 413 6.69 -0.15 -10.36
CA VAL A 413 5.47 -0.94 -10.16
C VAL A 413 4.60 -0.25 -9.12
N GLY A 414 3.33 0.01 -9.45
CA GLY A 414 2.38 0.66 -8.55
C GLY A 414 1.16 -0.18 -8.21
N ILE A 415 0.85 -1.20 -9.02
CA ILE A 415 -0.33 -2.04 -8.87
C ILE A 415 0.06 -3.50 -9.08
N LEU A 416 -0.39 -4.37 -8.18
CA LEU A 416 -0.47 -5.81 -8.39
C LEU A 416 -1.90 -6.27 -8.15
N THR A 417 -2.51 -6.94 -9.14
CA THR A 417 -3.87 -7.49 -8.99
C THR A 417 -4.01 -8.81 -9.77
N PRO A 418 -4.74 -9.81 -9.27
CA PRO A 418 -4.97 -11.04 -10.02
C PRO A 418 -5.86 -10.79 -11.26
N LEU A 419 -5.59 -11.54 -12.33
CA LEU A 419 -6.45 -11.69 -13.51
C LEU A 419 -6.68 -13.18 -13.75
N GLY A 420 -7.61 -13.76 -12.99
CA GLY A 420 -7.75 -15.21 -12.92
C GLY A 420 -6.49 -15.85 -12.35
N ALA A 421 -5.84 -16.73 -13.13
CA ALA A 421 -4.57 -17.36 -12.75
C ALA A 421 -3.34 -16.49 -13.09
N ASP A 422 -3.53 -15.42 -13.87
CA ASP A 422 -2.46 -14.51 -14.28
C ASP A 422 -2.34 -13.32 -13.32
N LEU A 423 -1.30 -12.52 -13.50
CA LEU A 423 -1.05 -11.31 -12.73
C LEU A 423 -1.15 -10.08 -13.64
N LEU A 424 -1.89 -9.06 -13.23
CA LEU A 424 -1.78 -7.73 -13.81
C LEU A 424 -0.81 -6.89 -12.97
N VAL A 425 0.20 -6.36 -13.65
CA VAL A 425 1.20 -5.46 -13.08
C VAL A 425 0.99 -4.08 -13.66
N GLY A 426 0.68 -3.09 -12.83
CA GLY A 426 0.65 -1.69 -13.22
C GLY A 426 2.05 -1.11 -13.14
N VAL A 427 2.57 -0.69 -14.30
CA VAL A 427 3.90 -0.07 -14.44
C VAL A 427 3.75 1.39 -14.85
N SER A 428 4.69 2.22 -14.42
CA SER A 428 4.80 3.62 -14.83
C SER A 428 6.25 3.98 -15.10
N ASP A 429 6.50 4.61 -16.24
CA ASP A 429 7.81 5.08 -16.70
C ASP A 429 7.62 6.27 -17.66
N LYS A 430 8.64 6.60 -18.47
CA LYS A 430 8.59 7.69 -19.46
C LYS A 430 7.50 7.52 -20.54
N ASN A 431 7.01 6.30 -20.77
CA ASN A 431 5.93 5.99 -21.72
C ASN A 431 4.54 6.09 -21.07
N GLY A 432 4.45 6.51 -19.81
CA GLY A 432 3.21 6.62 -19.05
C GLY A 432 2.80 5.32 -18.36
N SER A 433 1.65 5.38 -17.67
CA SER A 433 1.14 4.27 -16.87
C SER A 433 0.35 3.27 -17.70
N ARG A 434 0.56 1.97 -17.45
CA ARG A 434 -0.08 0.86 -18.17
C ARG A 434 -0.18 -0.39 -17.31
N LEU A 435 -1.16 -1.24 -17.61
CA LEU A 435 -1.28 -2.57 -17.04
C LEU A 435 -0.67 -3.59 -17.99
N VAL A 436 0.13 -4.52 -17.46
CA VAL A 436 0.75 -5.61 -18.21
C VAL A 436 0.28 -6.93 -17.63
N ARG A 437 -0.23 -7.83 -18.48
CA ARG A 437 -0.58 -9.20 -18.09
C ARG A 437 0.67 -10.08 -18.10
N ILE A 438 0.99 -10.62 -16.94
CA ILE A 438 2.07 -11.58 -16.75
C ILE A 438 1.48 -12.97 -16.56
N GLN A 439 1.88 -13.89 -17.43
CA GLN A 439 1.46 -15.29 -17.42
C GLN A 439 2.60 -16.17 -16.94
N LYS A 440 2.27 -17.26 -16.26
CA LYS A 440 3.22 -18.35 -16.00
C LYS A 440 3.20 -19.30 -17.21
N GLN A 441 4.38 -19.66 -17.72
CA GLN A 441 4.54 -20.61 -18.83
C GLN A 441 4.61 -22.07 -18.37
#